data_AF-A0A842UHS5-F1
#
_entry.id   AF-A0A842UHS5-F1
#
_cell.length_a   1.000
_cell.length_b   1.000
_cell.length_c   1.000
_cell.angle_alpha   90.00
_cell.angle_beta   90.00
_cell.angle_gamma   90.00
#
_symmetry.space_group_name_H-M   'P 1'
#
loop_
_entity.id
_entity.type
_entity.pdbx_description
1 polymer ?
#
loop_
_entity_poly.entity_id
_entity_poly.type
_entity_poly.pdbx_seq_one_letter_code
_entity_poly.pdbx_strand_id
1 'polypeptide(L)'
;MAEAKQELTEEQKKQLEEVKKQCPFCQIVAGNIPATKVFEDDKVIAILDINPAVKGHVLLVPKEHYFIMTVLPPDVFAHMVKRAKEISACVEEAMLSQGTEIFVANGAAAGQQSGHMMIHIVPREDGDGLNNFDVPKKELPEAKLKEMKGILENNLKMALGRRFGKLPPQKFTKDQVIGIINKNPQIKQLIDQQPEQFIELIPSNPSLQQLFKDVDPYEIIEAITGKKIKKKKAEKTEEEREKKEKQKKKPKNEEEPEQEAEAEAEKEPEEESEGNEEQEEPEQEDKEEKTDLDLISKLL
;
A
#
# COMPACT_ATOMS: atom_id res chain seq x y z
N MET A 1 -7.12 -1.87 15.65
CA MET A 1 -8.23 -2.14 14.71
C MET A 1 -7.62 -2.89 13.55
N ALA A 2 -8.20 -4.03 13.16
CA ALA A 2 -7.70 -4.82 12.03
C ALA A 2 -7.85 -4.01 10.74
N GLU A 3 -6.76 -3.82 10.00
CA GLU A 3 -6.81 -3.28 8.64
C GLU A 3 -7.67 -4.25 7.81
N ALA A 4 -8.77 -3.77 7.26
CA ALA A 4 -9.53 -4.53 6.28
C ALA A 4 -8.63 -4.68 5.05
N LYS A 5 -8.05 -5.88 4.86
CA LYS A 5 -7.46 -6.26 3.58
C LYS A 5 -8.61 -6.15 2.57
N GLN A 6 -8.56 -5.15 1.69
CA GLN A 6 -9.45 -5.14 0.54
C GLN A 6 -9.10 -6.37 -0.28
N GLU A 7 -10.02 -7.33 -0.32
CA GLU A 7 -9.87 -8.52 -1.15
C GLU A 7 -9.96 -8.09 -2.62
N LEU A 8 -9.04 -8.61 -3.44
CA LEU A 8 -9.06 -8.38 -4.88
C LEU A 8 -10.37 -8.91 -5.45
N THR A 9 -10.94 -8.17 -6.41
CA THR A 9 -12.06 -8.67 -7.21
C THR A 9 -11.62 -9.87 -8.05
N GLU A 10 -12.57 -10.69 -8.51
CA GLU A 10 -12.25 -11.85 -9.37
C GLU A 10 -11.55 -11.43 -10.67
N GLU A 11 -11.91 -10.27 -11.23
CA GLU A 11 -11.24 -9.69 -12.39
C GLU A 11 -9.77 -9.34 -12.10
N GLN A 12 -9.51 -8.70 -10.95
CA GLN A 12 -8.15 -8.35 -10.53
C GLN A 12 -7.31 -9.60 -10.24
N LYS A 13 -7.90 -10.65 -9.65
CA LYS A 13 -7.23 -11.93 -9.45
C LYS A 13 -6.84 -12.55 -10.79
N LYS A 14 -7.75 -12.56 -11.77
CA LYS A 14 -7.49 -13.07 -13.12
C LYS A 14 -6.34 -12.31 -13.80
N GLN A 15 -6.35 -10.98 -13.70
CA GLN A 15 -5.27 -10.14 -14.24
C GLN A 15 -3.93 -10.42 -13.56
N LEU A 16 -3.91 -10.55 -12.23
CA LEU A 16 -2.70 -10.88 -11.48
C LEU A 16 -2.13 -12.24 -11.89
N GLU A 17 -2.99 -13.24 -12.12
CA GLU A 17 -2.54 -14.56 -12.60
C GLU A 17 -1.93 -14.50 -14.00
N GLU A 18 -2.47 -13.68 -14.91
CA GLU A 18 -1.84 -13.45 -16.22
C GLU A 18 -0.47 -12.75 -16.09
N VAL A 19 -0.35 -11.77 -15.19
CA VAL A 19 0.95 -11.14 -14.88
C VAL A 19 1.94 -12.17 -14.32
N LYS A 20 1.51 -13.05 -13.41
CA LYS A 20 2.36 -14.11 -12.85
C LYS A 20 2.85 -15.09 -13.92
N LYS A 21 2.03 -15.40 -14.93
CA LYS A 21 2.43 -16.27 -16.06
C LYS A 21 3.56 -15.65 -16.89
N GLN A 22 3.53 -14.32 -17.07
CA GLN A 22 4.53 -13.59 -17.85
C GLN A 22 5.76 -13.16 -17.03
N CYS A 23 5.67 -13.20 -15.69
CA CYS A 23 6.74 -12.82 -14.81
C CYS A 23 7.79 -13.94 -14.64
N PRO A 24 9.06 -13.75 -15.05
CA PRO A 24 10.09 -14.79 -14.94
C PRO A 24 10.35 -15.20 -13.48
N PHE A 25 10.23 -14.27 -12.53
CA PHE A 25 10.42 -14.57 -11.11
C PHE A 25 9.27 -15.39 -10.51
N CYS A 26 8.03 -15.14 -10.94
CA CYS A 26 6.91 -16.01 -10.57
C CYS A 26 7.08 -17.41 -11.14
N GLN A 27 7.57 -17.52 -12.38
CA GLN A 27 7.86 -18.81 -12.99
C GLN A 27 9.02 -19.56 -12.28
N ILE A 28 10.03 -18.84 -11.77
CA ILE A 28 11.07 -19.41 -10.91
C ILE A 28 10.48 -19.91 -9.58
N VAL A 29 9.65 -19.09 -8.92
CA VAL A 29 8.99 -19.47 -7.66
C VAL A 29 8.09 -20.69 -7.86
N ALA A 30 7.38 -20.78 -8.98
CA ALA A 30 6.54 -21.92 -9.35
C ALA A 30 7.35 -23.17 -9.74
N GLY A 31 8.66 -23.05 -9.96
CA GLY A 31 9.53 -24.15 -10.39
C GLY A 31 9.47 -24.45 -11.89
N ASN A 32 8.84 -23.58 -12.69
CA ASN A 32 8.72 -23.73 -14.15
C ASN A 32 10.00 -23.31 -14.89
N ILE A 33 10.78 -22.40 -14.31
CA ILE A 33 12.08 -21.96 -14.83
C ILE A 33 13.16 -22.31 -13.81
N PRO A 34 14.29 -22.91 -14.23
CA PRO A 34 15.38 -23.23 -13.31
C PRO A 34 16.07 -21.95 -12.81
N ALA A 35 16.48 -21.97 -11.55
CA ALA A 35 17.31 -20.93 -10.95
C ALA A 35 18.30 -21.54 -9.96
N THR A 36 19.46 -20.91 -9.82
CA THR A 36 20.45 -21.30 -8.80
C THR A 36 20.04 -20.76 -7.45
N LYS A 37 19.20 -21.52 -6.73
CA LYS A 37 18.70 -21.16 -5.40
C LYS A 37 19.80 -21.29 -4.35
N VAL A 38 19.98 -20.25 -3.54
CA VAL A 38 20.94 -20.23 -2.41
C VAL A 38 20.25 -20.18 -1.05
N PHE A 39 18.99 -19.72 -1.01
CA PHE A 39 18.16 -19.73 0.19
C PHE A 39 16.68 -19.76 -0.20
N GLU A 40 15.84 -20.39 0.62
CA GLU A 40 14.39 -20.39 0.44
C GLU A 40 13.70 -20.61 1.78
N ASP A 41 12.62 -19.88 2.04
CA ASP A 41 11.71 -20.11 3.17
C ASP A 41 10.24 -20.01 2.73
N ASP A 42 9.31 -19.85 3.67
CA ASP A 42 7.88 -19.77 3.40
C ASP A 42 7.45 -18.50 2.64
N LYS A 43 8.23 -17.41 2.72
CA LYS A 43 7.86 -16.10 2.16
C LYS A 43 8.77 -15.63 1.03
N VAL A 44 10.02 -16.06 1.00
CA VAL A 44 11.03 -15.55 0.06
C VAL A 44 11.88 -16.66 -0.53
N ILE A 45 12.54 -16.32 -1.63
CA ILE A 45 13.57 -17.11 -2.29
C ILE A 45 14.76 -16.20 -2.61
N ALA A 46 15.97 -16.69 -2.42
CA ALA A 46 17.19 -16.02 -2.85
C ALA A 46 17.88 -16.86 -3.93
N ILE A 47 18.20 -16.23 -5.05
CA ILE A 47 18.80 -16.87 -6.23
C ILE A 47 20.04 -16.09 -6.67
N LEU A 48 20.99 -16.75 -7.33
CA LEU A 48 22.04 -16.03 -8.04
C LEU A 48 21.46 -15.33 -9.26
N ASP A 49 21.89 -14.09 -9.50
CA ASP A 49 21.60 -13.39 -10.73
C ASP A 49 22.29 -14.10 -11.92
N ILE A 50 21.56 -14.30 -13.01
CA ILE A 50 22.09 -14.87 -14.26
C ILE A 50 22.94 -13.87 -15.05
N ASN A 51 22.71 -12.57 -14.81
CA ASN A 51 23.49 -11.47 -15.34
C ASN A 51 24.13 -10.71 -14.16
N PRO A 52 25.04 -11.36 -13.42
CA PRO A 52 25.56 -10.79 -12.18
C PRO A 52 26.38 -9.53 -12.45
N ALA A 53 26.17 -8.48 -11.64
CA ALA A 53 27.04 -7.30 -11.67
C ALA A 53 28.48 -7.68 -11.31
N VAL A 54 28.63 -8.56 -10.32
CA VAL A 54 29.88 -9.21 -9.90
C VAL A 54 29.60 -10.61 -9.35
N LYS A 55 30.64 -11.43 -9.22
CA LYS A 55 30.53 -12.79 -8.68
C LYS A 55 29.85 -12.77 -7.30
N GLY A 56 28.80 -13.57 -7.14
CA GLY A 56 28.05 -13.67 -5.88
C GLY A 56 26.88 -12.69 -5.77
N HIS A 57 26.50 -11.99 -6.84
CA HIS A 57 25.26 -11.20 -6.90
C HIS A 57 24.03 -12.09 -6.66
N VAL A 58 23.32 -11.80 -5.57
CA VAL A 58 22.09 -12.49 -5.16
C VAL A 58 20.88 -11.58 -5.32
N LEU A 59 19.78 -12.15 -5.82
CA LEU A 59 18.45 -11.54 -5.85
C LEU A 59 17.59 -12.20 -4.78
N LEU A 60 17.12 -11.40 -3.81
CA LEU A 60 16.12 -11.83 -2.83
C LEU A 60 14.73 -11.38 -3.27
N VAL A 61 13.84 -12.34 -3.45
CA VAL A 61 12.54 -12.17 -4.12
C VAL A 61 11.42 -12.71 -3.22
N PRO A 62 10.29 -12.01 -3.05
CA PRO A 62 9.12 -12.57 -2.38
C PRO A 62 8.47 -13.63 -3.27
N LYS A 63 7.94 -14.69 -2.64
CA LYS A 63 7.22 -15.75 -3.37
C LYS A 63 5.94 -15.23 -4.02
N GLU A 64 5.22 -14.37 -3.31
CA GLU A 64 4.09 -13.65 -3.88
C GLU A 64 4.53 -12.51 -4.80
N HIS A 65 3.73 -12.26 -5.82
CA HIS A 65 4.00 -11.21 -6.80
C HIS A 65 3.67 -9.82 -6.23
N TYR A 66 4.69 -8.97 -6.19
CA TYR A 66 4.54 -7.54 -5.89
C TYR A 66 5.34 -6.76 -6.91
N PHE A 67 4.76 -5.72 -7.49
CA PHE A 67 5.43 -4.95 -8.54
C PHE A 67 6.62 -4.15 -8.01
N ILE A 68 6.46 -3.49 -6.85
CA ILE A 68 7.46 -2.62 -6.23
C ILE A 68 7.41 -2.73 -4.72
N MET A 69 8.46 -2.26 -4.04
CA MET A 69 8.57 -2.35 -2.58
C MET A 69 7.45 -1.61 -1.84
N THR A 70 6.92 -0.52 -2.40
CA THR A 70 5.91 0.32 -1.74
C THR A 70 4.52 -0.31 -1.63
N VAL A 71 4.27 -1.43 -2.34
CA VAL A 71 3.02 -2.20 -2.26
C VAL A 71 3.15 -3.47 -1.42
N LEU A 72 4.33 -3.74 -0.83
CA LEU A 72 4.52 -4.89 0.03
C LEU A 72 3.67 -4.78 1.30
N PRO A 73 3.01 -5.88 1.72
CA PRO A 73 2.42 -5.96 3.04
C PRO A 73 3.50 -5.76 4.12
N PRO A 74 3.16 -5.12 5.26
CA PRO A 74 4.15 -4.83 6.31
C PRO A 74 4.90 -6.05 6.83
N ASP A 75 4.25 -7.21 6.91
CA ASP A 75 4.86 -8.46 7.37
C ASP A 75 5.86 -9.02 6.34
N VAL A 76 5.52 -8.96 5.05
CA VAL A 76 6.41 -9.39 3.96
C VAL A 76 7.61 -8.46 3.89
N PHE A 77 7.40 -7.14 3.93
CA PHE A 77 8.49 -6.16 3.96
C PHE A 77 9.45 -6.40 5.13
N ALA A 78 8.91 -6.55 6.35
CA ALA A 78 9.72 -6.79 7.54
C ALA A 78 10.54 -8.10 7.43
N HIS A 79 9.92 -9.16 6.89
CA HIS A 79 10.59 -10.43 6.66
C HIS A 79 11.69 -10.31 5.62
N MET A 80 11.42 -9.70 4.47
CA MET A 80 12.38 -9.49 3.39
C MET A 80 13.61 -8.71 3.86
N VAL A 81 13.42 -7.59 4.57
CA VAL A 81 14.55 -6.79 5.07
C VAL A 81 15.37 -7.56 6.12
N LYS A 82 14.71 -8.33 6.98
CA LYS A 82 15.40 -9.23 7.93
C LYS A 82 16.25 -10.27 7.19
N ARG A 83 15.68 -10.94 6.18
CA ARG A 83 16.39 -11.94 5.38
C ARG A 83 17.52 -11.30 4.56
N ALA A 84 17.33 -10.10 4.00
CA ALA A 84 18.36 -9.38 3.27
C ALA A 84 19.59 -9.12 4.14
N LYS A 85 19.41 -8.67 5.39
CA LYS A 85 20.51 -8.50 6.35
C LYS A 85 21.31 -9.79 6.56
N GLU A 86 20.61 -10.90 6.80
CA GLU A 86 21.24 -12.18 7.10
C GLU A 86 21.96 -12.76 5.88
N ILE A 87 21.33 -12.70 4.70
CA ILE A 87 21.92 -13.17 3.45
C ILE A 87 23.14 -12.31 3.08
N SER A 88 23.08 -10.99 3.26
CA SER A 88 24.21 -10.09 3.00
C SER A 88 25.44 -10.48 3.81
N ALA A 89 25.28 -10.76 5.11
CA ALA A 89 26.38 -11.22 5.96
C ALA A 89 26.96 -12.57 5.47
N CYS A 90 26.10 -13.51 5.08
CA CYS A 90 26.55 -14.78 4.52
C CYS A 90 27.25 -14.63 3.16
N VAL A 91 26.77 -13.74 2.30
CA VAL A 91 27.38 -13.45 0.99
C VAL A 91 28.76 -12.85 1.18
N GLU A 92 28.91 -11.88 2.08
CA GLU A 92 30.19 -11.26 2.41
C GLU A 92 31.22 -12.29 2.89
N GLU A 93 30.84 -13.13 3.86
CA GLU A 93 31.71 -14.18 4.39
C GLU A 93 32.06 -15.24 3.33
N ALA A 94 31.05 -15.73 2.60
CA ALA A 94 31.24 -16.82 1.64
C ALA A 94 32.04 -16.38 0.40
N MET A 95 31.88 -15.14 -0.04
CA MET A 95 32.60 -14.57 -1.18
C MET A 95 33.94 -13.95 -0.78
N LEU A 96 34.27 -13.93 0.52
CA LEU A 96 35.44 -13.27 1.10
C LEU A 96 35.51 -11.80 0.68
N SER A 97 34.36 -11.13 0.64
CA SER A 97 34.30 -9.76 0.15
C SER A 97 34.58 -8.71 1.24
N GLN A 98 35.04 -7.53 0.84
CA GLN A 98 35.31 -6.39 1.73
C GLN A 98 34.02 -5.73 2.23
N GLY A 99 32.92 -5.94 1.54
CA GLY A 99 31.60 -5.49 1.96
C GLY A 99 30.50 -5.99 1.05
N THR A 100 29.31 -5.44 1.24
CA THR A 100 28.12 -5.71 0.43
C THR A 100 27.34 -4.43 0.13
N GLU A 101 26.74 -4.39 -1.05
CA GLU A 101 25.81 -3.37 -1.49
C GLU A 101 24.40 -3.98 -1.55
N ILE A 102 23.43 -3.30 -0.93
CA ILE A 102 22.03 -3.71 -0.94
C ILE A 102 21.20 -2.59 -1.56
N PHE A 103 20.46 -2.87 -2.62
CA PHE A 103 19.60 -1.87 -3.24
C PHE A 103 18.27 -2.44 -3.75
N VAL A 104 17.31 -1.54 -3.94
CA VAL A 104 15.99 -1.80 -4.52
C VAL A 104 15.70 -0.69 -5.52
N ALA A 105 15.41 -1.06 -6.76
CA ALA A 105 14.90 -0.15 -7.77
C ALA A 105 13.37 -0.20 -7.80
N ASN A 106 12.69 0.93 -7.63
CA ASN A 106 11.24 1.04 -7.75
C ASN A 106 10.89 1.85 -9.01
N GLY A 107 10.43 1.17 -10.05
CA GLY A 107 10.10 1.73 -11.37
C GLY A 107 11.27 1.75 -12.34
N ALA A 108 10.96 1.77 -13.64
CA ALA A 108 11.94 1.69 -14.72
C ALA A 108 12.99 2.81 -14.66
N ALA A 109 12.58 4.04 -14.33
CA ALA A 109 13.49 5.19 -14.18
C ALA A 109 14.52 5.02 -13.04
N ALA A 110 14.22 4.16 -12.05
CA ALA A 110 15.15 3.82 -10.97
C ALA A 110 16.04 2.61 -11.31
N GLY A 111 15.92 2.04 -12.52
CA GLY A 111 16.67 0.87 -12.95
C GLY A 111 15.96 -0.47 -12.73
N GLN A 112 14.67 -0.49 -12.41
CA GLN A 112 13.93 -1.75 -12.27
C GLN A 112 13.73 -2.39 -13.64
N GLN A 113 14.32 -3.58 -13.84
CA GLN A 113 14.29 -4.29 -15.12
C GLN A 113 13.15 -5.31 -15.25
N SER A 114 12.54 -5.71 -14.13
CA SER A 114 11.42 -6.65 -14.11
C SER A 114 10.35 -6.21 -13.13
N GLY A 115 9.08 -6.43 -13.48
CA GLY A 115 7.92 -6.08 -12.68
C GLY A 115 7.68 -6.94 -11.43
N HIS A 116 8.73 -7.54 -10.86
CA HIS A 116 8.67 -8.29 -9.60
C HIS A 116 9.67 -7.69 -8.62
N MET A 117 9.20 -7.37 -7.43
CA MET A 117 10.01 -6.75 -6.39
C MET A 117 11.18 -7.65 -6.00
N MET A 118 12.38 -7.09 -5.99
CA MET A 118 13.57 -7.81 -5.54
C MET A 118 14.48 -6.88 -4.75
N ILE A 119 15.25 -7.47 -3.83
CA ILE A 119 16.38 -6.83 -3.18
C ILE A 119 17.64 -7.40 -3.80
N HIS A 120 18.46 -6.54 -4.38
CA HIS A 120 19.78 -6.89 -4.86
C HIS A 120 20.75 -6.92 -3.68
N ILE A 121 21.58 -7.96 -3.62
CA ILE A 121 22.66 -8.12 -2.63
C ILE A 121 23.93 -8.43 -3.42
N VAL A 122 24.82 -7.46 -3.47
CA VAL A 122 26.01 -7.49 -4.34
C VAL A 122 27.26 -7.44 -3.45
N PRO A 123 28.10 -8.49 -3.40
CA PRO A 123 29.39 -8.40 -2.71
C PRO A 123 30.28 -7.36 -3.40
N ARG A 124 31.04 -6.58 -2.65
CA ARG A 124 31.85 -5.47 -3.19
C ARG A 124 33.32 -5.65 -2.86
N GLU A 125 34.17 -5.37 -3.84
CA GLU A 125 35.62 -5.28 -3.71
C GLU A 125 36.12 -3.94 -4.23
N ASP A 126 37.21 -3.45 -3.66
CA ASP A 126 37.96 -2.33 -4.20
C ASP A 126 38.39 -2.62 -5.66
N GLY A 127 37.92 -1.79 -6.58
CA GLY A 127 38.24 -1.94 -8.01
C GLY A 127 37.45 -3.02 -8.73
N ASP A 128 36.30 -3.46 -8.20
CA ASP A 128 35.38 -4.41 -8.85
C ASP A 128 34.70 -3.90 -10.13
N GLY A 129 35.02 -2.68 -10.56
CA GLY A 129 34.49 -2.07 -11.79
C GLY A 129 33.10 -1.47 -11.63
N LEU A 130 32.51 -1.50 -10.43
CA LEU A 130 31.27 -0.80 -10.13
C LEU A 130 31.55 0.58 -9.52
N ASN A 131 30.78 1.57 -9.93
CA ASN A 131 31.04 2.97 -9.61
C ASN A 131 30.68 3.38 -8.17
N ASN A 132 30.59 2.46 -7.20
CA ASN A 132 30.32 2.76 -5.78
C ASN A 132 29.13 3.72 -5.53
N PHE A 133 28.06 3.66 -6.35
CA PHE A 133 27.02 4.68 -6.38
C PHE A 133 27.58 6.12 -6.49
N ASP A 134 28.38 6.39 -7.52
CA ASP A 134 28.84 7.75 -7.84
C ASP A 134 27.67 8.62 -8.30
N VAL A 135 26.86 9.06 -7.33
CA VAL A 135 25.71 9.93 -7.53
C VAL A 135 26.23 11.37 -7.59
N PRO A 136 26.11 12.06 -8.75
CA PRO A 136 26.64 13.39 -8.89
C PRO A 136 26.01 14.34 -7.89
N LYS A 137 26.86 14.99 -7.08
CA LYS A 137 26.41 15.99 -6.12
C LYS A 137 26.07 17.28 -6.84
N LYS A 138 24.83 17.74 -6.70
CA LYS A 138 24.38 19.05 -7.18
C LYS A 138 24.20 19.98 -6.00
N GLU A 139 24.84 21.14 -6.06
CA GLU A 139 24.57 22.22 -5.10
C GLU A 139 23.21 22.84 -5.41
N LEU A 140 22.38 23.00 -4.38
CA LEU A 140 21.05 23.57 -4.49
C LEU A 140 20.99 24.87 -3.68
N PRO A 141 20.43 25.97 -4.23
CA PRO A 141 20.21 27.19 -3.48
C PRO A 141 19.28 26.96 -2.29
N GLU A 142 19.53 27.65 -1.17
CA GLU A 142 18.73 27.51 0.07
C GLU A 142 17.22 27.74 -0.16
N ALA A 143 16.87 28.69 -1.04
CA ALA A 143 15.48 28.95 -1.42
C ALA A 143 14.79 27.71 -2.01
N LYS A 144 15.50 26.94 -2.86
CA LYS A 144 14.99 25.70 -3.47
C LYS A 144 14.86 24.58 -2.45
N LEU A 145 15.80 24.48 -1.51
CA LEU A 145 15.70 23.51 -0.40
C LEU A 145 14.47 23.78 0.47
N LYS A 146 14.20 25.06 0.78
CA LYS A 146 13.02 25.47 1.57
C LYS A 146 11.71 25.17 0.83
N GLU A 147 11.66 25.40 -0.48
CA GLU A 147 10.54 25.05 -1.35
C GLU A 147 10.27 23.54 -1.34
N MET A 148 11.28 22.71 -1.60
CA MET A 148 11.18 21.26 -1.60
C MET A 148 10.74 20.70 -0.24
N LYS A 149 11.31 21.23 0.85
CA LYS A 149 10.91 20.88 2.22
C LYS A 149 9.42 21.13 2.43
N GLY A 150 8.90 22.29 2.03
CA GLY A 150 7.49 22.62 2.19
C GLY A 150 6.57 21.64 1.44
N ILE A 151 6.92 21.29 0.20
CA ILE A 151 6.17 20.32 -0.60
C ILE A 151 6.17 18.94 0.07
N LEU A 152 7.35 18.45 0.45
CA LEU A 152 7.52 17.12 1.05
C LEU A 152 6.85 17.04 2.42
N GLU A 153 7.00 18.02 3.30
CA GLU A 153 6.38 17.98 4.63
C GLU A 153 4.86 17.94 4.55
N ASN A 154 4.26 18.73 3.67
CA ASN A 154 2.81 18.74 3.48
C ASN A 154 2.33 17.41 2.89
N ASN A 155 2.97 16.95 1.82
CA ASN A 155 2.56 15.73 1.13
C ASN A 155 2.83 14.48 1.96
N LEU A 156 3.96 14.39 2.65
CA LEU A 156 4.29 13.25 3.51
C LEU A 156 3.32 13.14 4.68
N LYS A 157 2.98 14.24 5.35
CA LYS A 157 1.99 14.20 6.44
C LYS A 157 0.64 13.69 5.93
N MET A 158 0.19 14.21 4.78
CA MET A 158 -1.08 13.77 4.19
C MET A 158 -1.02 12.32 3.67
N ALA A 159 0.09 11.90 3.06
CA ALA A 159 0.25 10.58 2.47
C ALA A 159 0.48 9.49 3.53
N LEU A 160 1.29 9.74 4.55
CA LEU A 160 1.49 8.80 5.66
C LEU A 160 0.22 8.60 6.49
N GLY A 161 -0.61 9.64 6.63
CA GLY A 161 -1.93 9.54 7.26
C GLY A 161 -2.94 8.76 6.43
N ARG A 162 -3.00 8.99 5.11
CA ARG A 162 -4.01 8.37 4.23
C ARG A 162 -3.63 6.98 3.72
N ARG A 163 -2.37 6.76 3.34
CA ARG A 163 -1.92 5.57 2.59
C ARG A 163 -1.25 4.51 3.47
N PHE A 164 -0.69 4.91 4.61
CA PHE A 164 0.11 4.01 5.44
C PHE A 164 -0.33 3.92 6.90
N GLY A 165 -1.39 4.65 7.31
CA GLY A 165 -1.95 4.61 8.67
C GLY A 165 -0.95 4.94 9.79
N LYS A 166 0.19 5.56 9.46
CA LYS A 166 1.42 5.53 10.29
C LYS A 166 1.88 6.89 10.82
N LEU A 167 1.05 7.93 10.75
CA LEU A 167 1.30 9.06 11.63
C LEU A 167 0.83 8.69 13.03
N PRO A 168 1.67 8.88 14.08
CA PRO A 168 1.13 8.90 15.42
C PRO A 168 -0.01 9.93 15.43
N PRO A 169 -1.14 9.65 16.09
CA PRO A 169 -2.23 10.62 16.17
C PRO A 169 -1.63 11.96 16.57
N GLN A 170 -1.76 12.97 15.71
CA GLN A 170 -1.26 14.31 16.03
C GLN A 170 -1.95 14.74 17.31
N LYS A 171 -1.19 14.82 18.39
CA LYS A 171 -1.66 15.42 19.64
C LYS A 171 -1.66 16.92 19.43
N PHE A 172 -2.85 17.50 19.40
CA PHE A 172 -2.99 18.95 19.36
C PHE A 172 -3.02 19.49 20.78
N THR A 173 -2.28 20.56 21.04
CA THR A 173 -2.46 21.34 22.27
C THR A 173 -3.73 22.20 22.16
N LYS A 174 -4.24 22.67 23.30
CA LYS A 174 -5.38 23.61 23.37
C LYS A 174 -5.21 24.80 22.43
N ASP A 175 -4.04 25.44 22.45
CA ASP A 175 -3.73 26.61 21.62
C ASP A 175 -3.68 26.28 20.12
N GLN A 176 -3.20 25.07 19.77
CA GLN A 176 -3.19 24.61 18.38
C GLN A 176 -4.60 24.37 17.86
N VAL A 177 -5.49 23.76 18.66
CA VAL A 177 -6.90 23.55 18.30
C VAL A 177 -7.60 24.90 18.11
N ILE A 178 -7.42 25.84 19.04
CA ILE A 178 -7.96 27.21 18.93
C ILE A 178 -7.45 27.90 17.66
N GLY A 179 -6.15 27.78 17.37
CA GLY A 179 -5.53 28.33 16.17
C GLY A 179 -6.08 27.75 14.87
N ILE A 180 -6.36 26.44 14.83
CA ILE A 180 -6.98 25.76 13.68
C ILE A 180 -8.42 26.25 13.47
N ILE A 181 -9.21 26.32 14.55
CA ILE A 181 -10.61 26.77 14.49
C ILE A 181 -10.70 28.23 14.03
N ASN A 182 -9.87 29.12 14.59
CA ASN A 182 -9.89 30.54 14.23
C ASN A 182 -9.50 30.79 12.77
N LYS A 183 -8.72 29.89 12.16
CA LYS A 183 -8.36 29.95 10.74
C LYS A 183 -9.44 29.38 9.81
N ASN A 184 -10.47 28.73 10.34
CA ASN A 184 -11.59 28.18 9.57
C ASN A 184 -12.88 28.97 9.85
N PRO A 185 -13.28 29.91 8.98
CA PRO A 185 -14.44 30.77 9.20
C PRO A 185 -15.76 30.01 9.41
N GLN A 186 -15.93 28.86 8.74
CA GLN A 186 -17.15 28.06 8.83
C GLN A 186 -17.28 27.36 10.19
N ILE A 187 -16.19 26.73 10.66
CA ILE A 187 -16.17 26.06 11.97
C ILE A 187 -16.32 27.10 13.09
N LYS A 188 -15.62 28.24 12.98
CA LYS A 188 -15.74 29.33 13.95
C LYS A 188 -17.16 29.87 14.02
N GLN A 189 -17.80 30.13 12.88
CA GLN A 189 -19.18 30.59 12.82
C GLN A 189 -20.14 29.59 13.47
N LEU A 190 -19.95 28.29 13.20
CA LEU A 190 -20.78 27.23 13.80
C LEU A 190 -20.62 27.18 15.33
N ILE A 191 -19.40 27.31 15.85
CA ILE A 191 -19.13 27.38 17.29
C ILE A 191 -19.75 28.66 17.90
N ASP A 192 -19.64 29.81 17.22
CA ASP A 192 -20.17 31.08 17.71
C ASP A 192 -21.72 31.08 17.76
N GLN A 193 -22.38 30.45 16.77
CA GLN A 193 -23.83 30.45 16.61
C GLN A 193 -24.53 29.28 17.32
N GLN A 194 -23.94 28.08 17.26
CA GLN A 194 -24.58 26.82 17.66
C GLN A 194 -23.57 25.86 18.33
N PRO A 195 -23.02 26.23 19.50
CA PRO A 195 -21.93 25.47 20.10
C PRO A 195 -22.34 24.08 20.59
N GLU A 196 -23.59 23.89 21.05
CA GLU A 196 -24.10 22.56 21.42
C GLU A 196 -24.16 21.62 20.21
N GLN A 197 -24.60 22.13 19.05
CA GLN A 197 -24.65 21.36 17.81
C GLN A 197 -23.24 21.00 17.32
N PHE A 198 -22.26 21.90 17.50
CA PHE A 198 -20.87 21.59 17.19
C PHE A 198 -20.35 20.42 18.04
N ILE A 199 -20.66 20.37 19.34
CA ILE A 199 -20.27 19.25 20.21
C ILE A 199 -20.87 17.93 19.73
N GLU A 200 -22.13 17.93 19.29
CA GLU A 200 -22.81 16.74 18.75
C GLU A 200 -22.22 16.26 17.42
N LEU A 201 -21.56 17.14 16.66
CA LEU A 201 -20.88 16.80 15.40
C LEU A 201 -19.52 16.14 15.61
N ILE A 202 -18.86 16.33 16.77
CA ILE A 202 -17.51 15.79 17.00
C ILE A 202 -17.49 14.25 16.89
N PRO A 203 -18.41 13.49 17.51
CA PRO A 203 -18.40 12.03 17.40
C PRO A 203 -18.78 11.50 16.01
N SER A 204 -19.41 12.30 15.14
CA SER A 204 -19.86 11.86 13.81
C SER A 204 -18.90 12.29 12.68
N ASN A 205 -17.87 13.08 12.98
CA ASN A 205 -16.91 13.58 11.99
C ASN A 205 -15.48 13.11 12.31
N PRO A 206 -14.86 12.24 11.48
CA PRO A 206 -13.53 11.69 11.72
C PRO A 206 -12.43 12.75 11.94
N SER A 207 -12.51 13.87 11.21
CA SER A 207 -11.53 14.97 11.34
C SER A 207 -11.67 15.70 12.67
N LEU A 208 -12.90 15.91 13.15
CA LEU A 208 -13.14 16.50 14.47
C LEU A 208 -12.78 15.54 15.59
N GLN A 209 -13.08 14.25 15.45
CA GLN A 209 -12.63 13.22 16.41
C GLN A 209 -11.11 13.23 16.57
N GLN A 210 -10.37 13.37 15.47
CA GLN A 210 -8.91 13.47 15.53
C GLN A 210 -8.44 14.78 16.16
N LEU A 211 -9.09 15.90 15.84
CA LEU A 211 -8.73 17.22 16.37
C LEU A 211 -8.96 17.35 17.88
N PHE A 212 -10.04 16.75 18.40
CA PHE A 212 -10.45 16.80 19.81
C PHE A 212 -10.09 15.52 20.59
N LYS A 213 -9.24 14.64 20.04
CA LYS A 213 -8.89 13.36 20.66
C LYS A 213 -8.28 13.53 22.06
N ASP A 214 -7.44 14.55 22.23
CA ASP A 214 -6.66 14.80 23.44
C ASP A 214 -7.02 16.14 24.12
N VAL A 215 -8.09 16.80 23.68
CA VAL A 215 -8.47 18.16 24.13
C VAL A 215 -9.98 18.22 24.39
N ASP A 216 -10.37 18.73 25.56
CA ASP A 216 -11.79 18.84 25.91
C ASP A 216 -12.49 19.88 25.02
N PRO A 217 -13.48 19.49 24.19
CA PRO A 217 -14.22 20.43 23.34
C PRO A 217 -14.95 21.52 24.11
N TYR A 218 -15.38 21.27 25.34
CA TYR A 218 -16.04 22.28 26.18
C TYR A 218 -15.09 23.41 26.54
N GLU A 219 -13.83 23.08 26.84
CA GLU A 219 -12.79 24.08 27.14
C GLU A 219 -12.41 24.94 25.93
N ILE A 220 -12.41 24.36 24.74
CA ILE A 220 -12.13 25.08 23.50
C ILE A 220 -13.25 26.05 23.18
N ILE A 221 -14.50 25.59 23.29
CA ILE A 221 -15.66 26.45 23.02
C ILE A 221 -15.74 27.58 24.03
N GLU A 222 -15.47 27.32 25.32
CA GLU A 222 -15.40 28.38 26.33
C GLU A 222 -14.29 29.39 26.02
N ALA A 223 -13.11 28.92 25.59
CA ALA A 223 -11.99 29.80 25.22
C ALA A 223 -12.28 30.66 23.98
N ILE A 224 -13.09 30.17 23.03
CA ILE A 224 -13.42 30.89 21.79
C ILE A 224 -14.61 31.83 21.98
N THR A 225 -15.66 31.38 22.67
CA THR A 225 -16.94 32.10 22.78
C THR A 225 -17.09 32.89 24.07
N GLY A 226 -16.27 32.61 25.09
CA GLY A 226 -16.42 33.12 26.46
C GLY A 226 -17.64 32.56 27.21
N LYS A 227 -18.39 31.61 26.63
CA LYS A 227 -19.60 31.04 27.23
C LYS A 227 -19.33 29.64 27.80
N LYS A 228 -19.69 29.43 29.07
CA LYS A 228 -19.67 28.11 29.72
C LYS A 228 -20.84 27.25 29.28
N ILE A 229 -20.54 26.11 28.65
CA ILE A 229 -21.55 25.12 28.24
C ILE A 229 -21.48 23.93 29.19
N LYS A 230 -22.64 23.50 29.70
CA LYS A 230 -22.72 22.37 30.63
C LYS A 230 -22.71 21.05 29.87
N LYS A 231 -21.84 20.12 30.28
CA LYS A 231 -21.85 18.73 29.79
C LYS A 231 -23.18 18.07 30.19
N LYS A 232 -24.04 17.73 29.23
CA LYS A 232 -25.25 16.93 29.52
C LYS A 232 -24.78 15.56 30.01
N LYS A 233 -25.20 15.16 31.22
CA LYS A 233 -24.98 13.78 31.71
C LYS A 233 -25.72 12.81 30.79
N ALA A 234 -24.98 12.15 29.90
CA ALA A 234 -25.48 10.99 29.16
C ALA A 234 -25.36 9.75 30.07
N GLU A 235 -26.28 9.61 31.03
CA GLU A 235 -26.55 8.33 31.69
C GLU A 235 -27.88 7.81 31.11
N LYS A 236 -27.86 6.53 30.68
CA LYS A 236 -28.96 5.74 30.07
C LYS A 236 -29.04 5.76 28.55
N THR A 237 -28.26 4.91 27.89
CA THR A 237 -28.69 4.25 26.63
C THR A 237 -27.98 2.92 26.33
N GLU A 238 -27.05 2.45 27.16
CA GLU A 238 -26.39 1.15 26.96
C GLU A 238 -27.19 -0.01 27.57
N GLU A 239 -27.79 0.19 28.75
CA GLU A 239 -28.56 -0.85 29.47
C GLU A 239 -29.92 -1.19 28.81
N GLU A 240 -30.47 -0.29 27.99
CA GLU A 240 -31.71 -0.55 27.22
C GLU A 240 -31.44 -1.24 25.87
N ARG A 241 -30.24 -1.07 25.30
CA ARG A 241 -29.85 -1.76 24.06
C ARG A 241 -29.62 -3.25 24.30
N GLU A 242 -28.95 -3.61 25.40
CA GLU A 242 -28.72 -5.02 25.76
C GLU A 242 -30.00 -5.78 26.15
N LYS A 243 -31.01 -5.10 26.70
CA LYS A 243 -32.30 -5.72 27.06
C LYS A 243 -33.17 -6.04 25.84
N LYS A 244 -33.04 -5.29 24.72
CA LYS A 244 -33.77 -5.56 23.47
C LYS A 244 -33.15 -6.69 22.64
N GLU A 245 -31.85 -6.92 22.73
CA GLU A 245 -31.17 -7.99 21.97
C GLU A 245 -31.41 -9.39 22.57
N LYS A 246 -31.58 -9.48 23.90
CA LYS A 246 -31.83 -10.76 24.58
C LYS A 246 -33.26 -11.31 24.44
N GLN A 247 -34.21 -10.51 23.93
CA GLN A 247 -35.59 -10.97 23.69
C GLN A 247 -35.85 -11.53 22.28
N LYS A 248 -34.88 -11.46 21.35
CA LYS A 248 -35.07 -11.92 19.95
C LYS A 248 -34.55 -13.34 19.64
N LYS A 249 -34.01 -14.09 20.60
CA LYS A 249 -33.57 -15.48 20.38
C LYS A 249 -34.37 -16.49 21.21
N LYS A 250 -35.43 -17.04 20.61
CA LYS A 250 -35.92 -18.39 20.89
C LYS A 250 -36.30 -19.07 19.56
N PRO A 251 -35.95 -20.36 19.35
CA PRO A 251 -36.01 -21.01 18.05
C PRO A 251 -37.40 -21.58 17.76
N LYS A 252 -37.78 -21.64 16.49
CA LYS A 252 -38.82 -22.55 15.99
C LYS A 252 -38.18 -23.53 15.02
N ASN A 253 -38.24 -24.82 15.38
CA ASN A 253 -38.20 -25.95 14.46
C ASN A 253 -39.41 -25.90 13.51
N GLU A 254 -39.25 -26.39 12.27
CA GLU A 254 -40.12 -27.40 11.63
C GLU A 254 -39.64 -27.71 10.19
N GLU A 255 -39.34 -29.00 10.00
CA GLU A 255 -39.39 -29.93 8.85
C GLU A 255 -39.66 -29.44 7.38
N GLU A 256 -38.71 -29.79 6.49
CA GLU A 256 -38.76 -30.52 5.17
C GLU A 256 -39.94 -30.41 4.14
N PRO A 257 -39.82 -30.90 2.87
CA PRO A 257 -38.68 -31.15 1.97
C PRO A 257 -38.93 -30.77 0.46
N GLU A 258 -38.04 -31.25 -0.45
CA GLU A 258 -38.20 -31.46 -1.93
C GLU A 258 -38.01 -30.24 -2.86
N GLN A 259 -37.38 -30.28 -4.05
CA GLN A 259 -37.23 -31.33 -5.07
C GLN A 259 -36.12 -30.97 -6.10
N GLU A 260 -35.64 -31.99 -6.81
CA GLU A 260 -34.63 -32.03 -7.88
C GLU A 260 -35.08 -31.37 -9.20
N ALA A 261 -34.13 -30.97 -10.05
CA ALA A 261 -34.24 -31.07 -11.52
C ALA A 261 -32.86 -30.92 -12.20
N GLU A 262 -32.47 -32.00 -12.88
CA GLU A 262 -31.38 -32.12 -13.86
C GLU A 262 -31.79 -31.55 -15.24
N ALA A 263 -30.79 -31.33 -16.11
CA ALA A 263 -30.75 -31.59 -17.58
C ALA A 263 -29.84 -30.55 -18.29
N GLU A 264 -28.67 -30.94 -18.78
CA GLU A 264 -28.34 -31.33 -20.18
C GLU A 264 -28.30 -30.12 -21.15
N ALA A 265 -27.13 -29.69 -21.66
CA ALA A 265 -26.25 -30.28 -22.68
C ALA A 265 -26.58 -29.78 -24.12
N GLU A 266 -25.56 -29.85 -24.99
CA GLU A 266 -25.53 -29.56 -26.45
C GLU A 266 -25.08 -28.14 -26.84
N LYS A 267 -24.24 -27.88 -27.87
CA LYS A 267 -23.39 -28.66 -28.81
C LYS A 267 -22.63 -27.60 -29.63
N GLU A 268 -21.35 -27.83 -29.95
CA GLU A 268 -20.67 -27.19 -31.09
C GLU A 268 -21.15 -27.85 -32.42
N PRO A 269 -20.85 -27.29 -33.61
CA PRO A 269 -19.58 -27.66 -34.28
C PRO A 269 -18.92 -26.58 -35.19
N GLU A 270 -17.59 -26.69 -35.26
CA GLU A 270 -16.63 -26.73 -36.41
C GLU A 270 -16.89 -26.04 -37.77
N GLU A 271 -15.81 -25.43 -38.31
CA GLU A 271 -15.11 -25.67 -39.61
C GLU A 271 -14.40 -24.36 -40.08
N GLU A 272 -13.06 -24.28 -40.03
CA GLU A 272 -12.06 -24.56 -41.10
C GLU A 272 -12.11 -23.65 -42.36
N SER A 273 -11.03 -22.90 -42.61
CA SER A 273 -10.11 -23.11 -43.76
C SER A 273 -9.16 -21.93 -44.03
N GLU A 274 -7.87 -22.26 -44.09
CA GLU A 274 -6.76 -21.79 -44.95
C GLU A 274 -6.83 -20.47 -45.75
N GLY A 275 -5.70 -19.75 -45.81
CA GLY A 275 -5.48 -18.73 -46.84
C GLY A 275 -4.25 -17.85 -46.62
N ASN A 276 -3.27 -18.00 -47.49
CA ASN A 276 -1.91 -17.48 -47.48
C ASN A 276 -1.77 -15.95 -47.76
N GLU A 277 -0.56 -15.47 -47.48
CA GLU A 277 0.21 -14.46 -48.24
C GLU A 277 0.05 -12.94 -48.02
N GLU A 278 1.25 -12.38 -47.84
CA GLU A 278 1.79 -11.09 -48.30
C GLU A 278 1.46 -9.77 -47.58
N GLN A 279 2.58 -9.22 -47.10
CA GLN A 279 2.94 -7.84 -46.81
C GLN A 279 2.10 -6.78 -47.51
N GLU A 280 1.53 -5.88 -46.72
CA GLU A 280 1.38 -4.45 -47.06
C GLU A 280 1.28 -3.69 -45.73
N GLU A 281 2.18 -2.72 -45.51
CA GLU A 281 2.05 -1.73 -44.45
C GLU A 281 0.89 -0.78 -44.79
N PRO A 282 -0.01 -0.47 -43.83
CA PRO A 282 -0.74 0.78 -43.89
C PRO A 282 -0.41 1.67 -42.68
N GLU A 283 -0.03 2.90 -43.02
CA GLU A 283 -0.10 4.06 -42.14
C GLU A 283 -1.49 4.17 -41.49
N GLN A 284 -1.56 4.19 -40.14
CA GLN A 284 -2.70 4.71 -39.38
C GLN A 284 -2.18 5.29 -38.06
N GLU A 285 -2.24 6.61 -37.92
CA GLU A 285 -3.33 7.36 -37.28
C GLU A 285 -3.27 7.30 -35.75
N ASP A 286 -3.08 8.49 -35.18
CA ASP A 286 -3.08 8.83 -33.77
C ASP A 286 -4.18 8.09 -32.99
N LYS A 287 -3.77 7.16 -32.13
CA LYS A 287 -4.58 6.71 -31.01
C LYS A 287 -3.86 7.08 -29.73
N GLU A 288 -4.45 8.04 -29.03
CA GLU A 288 -4.09 8.42 -27.67
C GLU A 288 -3.85 7.17 -26.80
N GLU A 289 -2.58 6.87 -26.51
CA GLU A 289 -2.21 5.95 -25.45
C GLU A 289 -2.75 6.51 -24.14
N LYS A 290 -3.85 5.92 -23.66
CA LYS A 290 -4.16 5.94 -22.23
C LYS A 290 -3.07 5.14 -21.53
N THR A 291 -2.03 5.86 -21.09
CA THR A 291 -0.94 5.30 -20.30
C THR A 291 -1.48 4.55 -19.08
N ASP A 292 -0.87 3.42 -18.74
CA ASP A 292 -1.19 2.55 -17.60
C ASP A 292 -1.31 3.27 -16.24
N LEU A 293 -0.87 4.52 -16.16
CA LEU A 293 -1.07 5.41 -15.01
C LEU A 293 -2.55 5.72 -14.73
N ASP A 294 -3.41 5.72 -15.76
CA ASP A 294 -4.83 6.03 -15.61
C ASP A 294 -5.61 4.88 -14.94
N LEU A 295 -5.15 3.62 -15.11
CA LEU A 295 -5.72 2.45 -14.46
C LEU A 295 -5.39 2.40 -12.95
N ILE A 296 -4.23 2.94 -12.55
CA ILE A 296 -3.75 2.94 -11.16
C ILE A 296 -4.55 3.91 -10.27
N SER A 297 -5.17 4.94 -10.84
CA SER A 297 -5.95 5.92 -10.07
C SER A 297 -7.28 5.37 -9.52
N LYS A 298 -7.78 4.25 -10.05
CA LYS A 298 -9.09 3.68 -9.68
C LYS A 298 -9.01 2.49 -8.71
N LEU A 299 -7.81 2.10 -8.29
CA LEU A 299 -7.57 0.96 -7.40
C LEU A 299 -6.97 1.33 -6.03
N LEU A 300 -7.06 2.61 -5.65
CA LEU A 300 -6.77 3.13 -4.30
C LEU A 300 -8.01 3.84 -3.74
#